data_AF-A0A957SQB7-F1
#
_entry.id   AF-A0A957SQB7-F1
#
_cell.length_a   1.000
_cell.length_b   1.000
_cell.length_c   1.000
_cell.angle_alpha   90.00
_cell.angle_beta   90.00
_cell.angle_gamma   90.00
#
_symmetry.space_group_name_H-M   'P 1'
#
loop_
_entity.id
_entity.type
_entity.pdbx_description
1 polymer ?
#
loop_
_entity_poly.entity_id
_entity_poly.type
_entity_poly.pdbx_seq_one_letter_code
_entity_poly.pdbx_strand_id
1 'polypeptide(L)'
;LGNIFYGDYDAAVDVMRAYSPTLIFSDTTPLIVGTVAEGWEVELSDRISSTVALGLNVEPDNAAAHFLSGWALWLQDAPPSEVLTEITAAAQLAPDDEFYAAAVAFLGGEETPTAADTPVPGADGGTIYFSAQDRASDKQNIYAFDIGGEDATLVVEEGIQPRMRPDGALLAFHSTRGDMLGLNGYNLDTDERVRLSTFVEDSYPTWSPAGDELIFASNREGDRAWRLYRSTLGEAPDASANEEQVLTFGQEPDWSPDGSQIVYRGCDNSGDVCGLWLMDAEGGESQLLTDNRGDARPRWAPDGSFIIFMSDQRDDNWELYRVDIAESISDSPVTRLTDDPANDGLPAISPDGTQVAFVSNRGDG
;
A
#
# COMPACT_ATOMS: atom_id res chain seq x y z
N LEU A 1 14.86 2.08 14.60
CA LEU A 1 15.15 0.63 14.72
C LEU A 1 14.39 0.02 15.90
N GLY A 2 13.06 0.08 15.89
CA GLY A 2 12.24 -0.12 17.09
C GLY A 2 11.32 -1.35 17.14
N ASN A 3 11.05 -2.07 16.05
CA ASN A 3 9.95 -3.06 16.02
C ASN A 3 10.18 -4.31 15.14
N ILE A 4 11.41 -4.80 14.97
CA ILE A 4 11.65 -5.96 14.10
C ILE A 4 12.09 -7.17 14.94
N PHE A 5 11.15 -8.10 15.09
CA PHE A 5 11.19 -9.42 15.76
C PHE A 5 11.25 -9.45 17.29
N TYR A 6 10.06 -9.49 17.92
CA TYR A 6 9.87 -10.19 19.18
C TYR A 6 8.85 -11.32 19.01
N GLY A 7 9.31 -12.45 18.46
CA GLY A 7 8.68 -13.77 18.67
C GLY A 7 7.48 -14.15 17.80
N ASP A 8 6.97 -13.29 16.93
CA ASP A 8 5.92 -13.65 15.96
C ASP A 8 6.56 -14.08 14.63
N TYR A 9 6.94 -15.35 14.56
CA TYR A 9 7.59 -15.93 13.37
C TYR A 9 6.60 -16.15 12.23
N ASP A 10 5.34 -16.48 12.55
CA ASP A 10 4.30 -16.74 11.56
C ASP A 10 3.97 -15.47 10.78
N ALA A 11 3.75 -14.33 11.44
CA ALA A 11 3.49 -13.06 10.77
C ALA A 11 4.64 -12.63 9.84
N ALA A 12 5.88 -12.94 10.20
CA ALA A 12 7.02 -12.64 9.35
C ALA A 12 7.12 -13.56 8.13
N VAL A 13 6.83 -14.85 8.28
CA VAL A 13 6.74 -15.77 7.14
C VAL A 13 5.58 -15.38 6.23
N ASP A 14 4.46 -14.91 6.78
CA ASP A 14 3.29 -14.49 6.00
C ASP A 14 3.62 -13.35 5.02
N VAL A 15 4.51 -12.42 5.38
CA VAL A 15 5.03 -11.41 4.44
C VAL A 15 5.82 -12.05 3.29
N MET A 16 6.57 -13.11 3.58
CA MET A 16 7.38 -13.82 2.58
C MET A 16 6.53 -14.64 1.62
N ARG A 17 5.35 -15.10 2.03
CA ARG A 17 4.42 -15.90 1.19
C ARG A 17 3.93 -15.16 -0.06
N ALA A 18 4.06 -13.83 -0.10
CA ALA A 18 3.76 -13.03 -1.28
C ALA A 18 4.75 -13.24 -2.45
N TYR A 19 5.87 -13.95 -2.21
CA TYR A 19 6.95 -14.10 -3.17
C TYR A 19 7.26 -15.58 -3.46
N SER A 20 7.67 -15.87 -4.69
CA SER A 20 8.13 -17.21 -5.07
C SER A 20 9.46 -17.56 -4.37
N PRO A 21 9.76 -18.85 -4.15
CA PRO A 21 11.06 -19.27 -3.65
C PRO A 21 12.23 -18.73 -4.50
N THR A 22 12.05 -18.63 -5.83
CA THR A 22 13.06 -18.04 -6.70
C THR A 22 13.38 -16.59 -6.33
N LEU A 23 12.36 -15.76 -6.07
CA LEU A 23 12.55 -14.37 -5.67
C LEU A 23 13.10 -14.26 -4.24
N ILE A 24 12.56 -15.05 -3.30
CA ILE A 24 13.00 -15.04 -1.89
C ILE A 24 14.48 -15.38 -1.76
N PHE A 25 14.94 -16.39 -2.51
CA PHE A 25 16.31 -16.91 -2.48
C PHE A 25 17.13 -16.39 -3.69
N SER A 26 16.93 -15.12 -4.06
CA SER A 26 17.73 -14.41 -5.08
C SER A 26 18.43 -13.18 -4.51
N ASP A 27 19.55 -12.80 -5.13
CA ASP A 27 20.29 -11.55 -4.83
C ASP A 27 19.45 -10.27 -5.07
N THR A 28 18.30 -10.40 -5.71
CA THR A 28 17.36 -9.31 -6.01
C THR A 28 16.05 -9.44 -5.23
N THR A 29 16.07 -10.18 -4.12
CA THR A 29 14.88 -10.42 -3.32
C THR A 29 14.20 -9.10 -2.90
N PRO A 30 12.89 -8.93 -3.16
CA PRO A 30 12.14 -7.72 -2.83
C PRO A 30 11.95 -7.54 -1.31
N LEU A 31 12.29 -8.57 -0.53
CA LEU A 31 12.37 -8.50 0.93
C LEU A 31 13.57 -7.67 1.41
N ILE A 32 14.54 -7.39 0.53
CA ILE A 32 15.77 -6.65 0.81
C ILE A 32 15.89 -5.43 -0.10
N VAL A 33 15.93 -5.65 -1.42
CA VAL A 33 16.20 -4.58 -2.40
C VAL A 33 15.05 -3.57 -2.42
N GLY A 34 15.38 -2.28 -2.33
CA GLY A 34 14.39 -1.19 -2.26
C GLY A 34 13.73 -1.05 -0.88
N THR A 35 14.16 -1.81 0.13
CA THR A 35 13.68 -1.71 1.50
C THR A 35 14.75 -1.10 2.42
N VAL A 36 14.37 -0.78 3.66
CA VAL A 36 15.33 -0.34 4.70
C VAL A 36 16.40 -1.39 5.06
N ALA A 37 16.22 -2.65 4.63
CA ALA A 37 17.18 -3.72 4.83
C ALA A 37 18.28 -3.76 3.75
N GLU A 38 18.15 -3.00 2.67
CA GLU A 38 19.16 -2.95 1.61
C GLU A 38 20.50 -2.43 2.16
N GLY A 39 21.57 -3.22 1.99
CA GLY A 39 22.89 -2.95 2.55
C GLY A 39 23.05 -3.27 4.04
N TRP A 40 22.05 -3.89 4.67
CA TRP A 40 22.04 -4.34 6.07
C TRP A 40 21.78 -5.85 6.19
N GLU A 41 22.06 -6.63 5.14
CA GLU A 41 21.73 -8.05 5.04
C GLU A 41 22.43 -8.87 6.13
N VAL A 42 23.69 -8.55 6.42
CA VAL A 42 24.48 -9.22 7.46
C VAL A 42 23.89 -8.95 8.84
N GLU A 43 23.60 -7.68 9.17
CA GLU A 43 22.99 -7.29 10.44
C GLU A 43 21.58 -7.86 10.60
N LEU A 44 20.79 -7.88 9.51
CA LEU A 44 19.45 -8.47 9.48
C LEU A 44 19.54 -9.97 9.74
N SER A 45 20.44 -10.67 9.04
CA SER A 45 20.62 -12.10 9.24
C SER A 45 21.05 -12.43 10.66
N ASP A 46 22.05 -11.72 11.20
CA ASP A 46 22.52 -11.90 12.58
C ASP A 46 21.37 -11.68 13.58
N ARG A 47 20.51 -10.68 13.33
CA ARG A 47 19.32 -10.44 14.14
C ARG A 47 18.35 -11.62 14.06
N ILE A 48 17.99 -12.06 12.86
CA ILE A 48 17.07 -13.19 12.65
C ILE A 48 17.62 -14.44 13.32
N SER A 49 18.86 -14.82 13.04
CA SER A 49 19.51 -16.00 13.63
C SER A 49 19.51 -15.94 15.16
N SER A 50 19.84 -14.79 15.75
CA SER A 50 19.88 -14.64 17.22
C SER A 50 18.49 -14.78 17.86
N THR A 51 17.45 -14.22 17.24
CA THR A 51 16.09 -14.29 17.76
C THR A 51 15.48 -15.68 17.56
N VAL A 52 15.59 -16.22 16.35
CA VAL A 52 15.09 -17.55 16.00
C VAL A 52 15.73 -18.64 16.87
N ALA A 53 17.05 -18.56 17.12
CA ALA A 53 17.72 -19.52 18.02
C ALA A 53 17.15 -19.49 19.45
N LEU A 54 16.75 -18.32 19.96
CA LEU A 54 16.06 -18.22 21.25
C LEU A 54 14.64 -18.80 21.16
N GLY A 55 13.92 -18.56 20.06
CA GLY A 55 12.60 -19.12 19.80
C GLY A 55 12.60 -20.65 19.79
N LEU A 56 13.46 -21.26 18.98
CA LEU A 56 13.57 -22.71 18.84
C LEU A 56 14.03 -23.42 20.13
N ASN A 57 14.74 -22.72 21.03
CA ASN A 57 15.04 -23.25 22.37
C ASN A 57 13.79 -23.41 23.26
N VAL A 58 12.73 -22.62 22.99
CA VAL A 58 11.47 -22.64 23.74
C VAL A 58 10.43 -23.50 23.03
N GLU A 59 10.30 -23.34 21.72
CA GLU A 59 9.35 -24.04 20.86
C GLU A 59 10.10 -24.65 19.66
N PRO A 60 10.67 -25.85 19.83
CA PRO A 60 11.46 -26.49 18.78
C PRO A 60 10.62 -26.97 17.59
N ASP A 61 9.29 -27.02 17.73
CA ASP A 61 8.37 -27.48 16.69
C ASP A 61 7.75 -26.32 15.89
N ASN A 62 8.31 -25.10 16.00
CA ASN A 62 7.81 -23.92 15.28
C ASN A 62 8.32 -23.90 13.83
N ALA A 63 7.43 -24.19 12.87
CA ALA A 63 7.77 -24.28 11.45
C ALA A 63 8.28 -22.95 10.88
N ALA A 64 7.62 -21.82 11.20
CA ALA A 64 8.01 -20.51 10.72
C ALA A 64 9.39 -20.08 11.22
N ALA A 65 9.72 -20.42 12.48
CA ALA A 65 11.05 -20.19 13.03
C ALA A 65 12.14 -20.96 12.26
N HIS A 66 11.89 -22.23 11.92
CA HIS A 66 12.81 -22.99 11.06
C HIS A 66 12.97 -22.38 9.67
N PHE A 67 11.87 -21.91 9.06
CA PHE A 67 11.94 -21.24 7.75
C PHE A 67 12.80 -19.98 7.79
N LEU A 68 12.56 -19.10 8.77
CA LEU A 68 13.35 -17.88 8.97
C LEU A 68 14.81 -18.18 9.30
N SER A 69 15.08 -19.28 10.01
CA SER A 69 16.45 -19.77 10.23
C SER A 69 17.15 -20.08 8.92
N GLY A 70 16.49 -20.83 8.03
CA GLY A 70 17.01 -21.16 6.71
C GLY A 70 17.22 -19.92 5.84
N TRP A 71 16.29 -18.96 5.87
CA TRP A 71 16.43 -17.73 5.11
C TRP A 71 17.59 -16.85 5.61
N ALA A 72 17.80 -16.76 6.93
CA ALA A 72 18.98 -16.09 7.50
C ALA A 72 20.28 -16.76 7.04
N LEU A 73 20.34 -18.10 7.06
CA LEU A 73 21.50 -18.83 6.53
C LEU A 73 21.75 -18.47 5.05
N TRP A 74 20.69 -18.36 4.25
CA TRP A 74 20.81 -17.96 2.86
C TRP A 74 21.36 -16.52 2.71
N LEU A 75 20.88 -15.56 3.49
CA LEU A 75 21.40 -14.17 3.51
C LEU A 75 22.89 -14.09 3.87
N GLN A 76 23.41 -15.09 4.59
CA GLN A 76 24.83 -15.21 4.94
C GLN A 76 25.68 -15.97 3.91
N ASP A 77 25.13 -16.27 2.73
CA ASP A 77 25.76 -17.11 1.71
C ASP A 77 26.18 -18.50 2.27
N ALA A 78 25.39 -19.06 3.21
CA ALA A 78 25.67 -20.38 3.78
C ALA A 78 25.58 -21.49 2.71
N PRO A 79 26.21 -22.66 2.94
CA PRO A 79 26.10 -23.78 2.02
C PRO A 79 24.63 -24.15 1.75
N PRO A 80 24.22 -24.36 0.49
CA PRO A 80 22.82 -24.66 0.16
C PRO A 80 22.23 -25.86 0.90
N SER A 81 23.07 -26.84 1.28
CA SER A 81 22.66 -27.98 2.09
C SER A 81 22.22 -27.60 3.51
N GLU A 82 22.82 -26.56 4.10
CA GLU A 82 22.45 -26.07 5.44
C GLU A 82 21.14 -25.30 5.38
N VAL A 83 20.99 -24.42 4.39
CA VAL A 83 19.72 -23.74 4.10
C VAL A 83 18.60 -24.76 3.89
N LEU A 84 18.80 -25.72 2.98
CA LEU A 84 17.83 -26.76 2.67
C LEU A 84 17.46 -27.61 3.90
N THR A 85 18.40 -27.84 4.82
CA THR A 85 18.13 -28.61 6.04
C THR A 85 17.09 -27.90 6.91
N GLU A 86 17.26 -26.60 7.14
CA GLU A 86 16.32 -25.81 7.96
C GLU A 86 14.96 -25.66 7.27
N ILE A 87 14.94 -25.36 5.97
CA ILE A 87 13.69 -25.26 5.21
C ILE A 87 12.94 -26.61 5.16
N THR A 88 13.67 -27.73 5.10
CA THR A 88 13.06 -29.07 5.18
C THR A 88 12.45 -29.33 6.55
N ALA A 89 13.06 -28.85 7.64
CA ALA A 89 12.49 -28.97 8.98
C ALA A 89 11.15 -28.23 9.09
N ALA A 90 11.06 -27.02 8.53
CA ALA A 90 9.81 -26.26 8.45
C ALA A 90 8.71 -27.04 7.71
N ALA A 91 9.02 -27.58 6.52
CA ALA A 91 8.09 -28.37 5.73
C ALA A 91 7.64 -29.68 6.42
N GLN A 92 8.50 -30.29 7.25
CA GLN A 92 8.13 -31.49 8.01
C GLN A 92 7.18 -31.19 9.16
N LEU A 93 7.34 -30.03 9.79
CA LEU A 93 6.48 -29.57 10.89
C LEU A 93 5.11 -29.09 10.39
N ALA A 94 5.05 -28.56 9.17
CA ALA A 94 3.83 -28.11 8.50
C ALA A 94 3.69 -28.75 7.10
N PRO A 95 3.36 -30.06 7.02
CA PRO A 95 3.36 -30.80 5.75
C PRO A 95 2.26 -30.41 4.76
N ASP A 96 1.22 -29.74 5.24
CA ASP A 96 0.12 -29.23 4.41
C ASP A 96 0.38 -27.81 3.88
N ASP A 97 1.52 -27.21 4.22
CA ASP A 97 1.89 -25.85 3.82
C ASP A 97 2.66 -25.88 2.49
N GLU A 98 1.97 -25.49 1.41
CA GLU A 98 2.51 -25.52 0.05
C GLU A 98 3.72 -24.59 -0.14
N PHE A 99 3.82 -23.51 0.65
CA PHE A 99 4.94 -22.56 0.56
C PHE A 99 6.25 -23.21 1.02
N TYR A 100 6.24 -23.91 2.16
CA TYR A 100 7.43 -24.63 2.63
C TYR A 100 7.82 -25.77 1.70
N ALA A 101 6.83 -26.50 1.17
CA ALA A 101 7.07 -27.55 0.19
C ALA A 101 7.72 -27.01 -1.10
N ALA A 102 7.24 -25.87 -1.61
CA ALA A 102 7.81 -25.21 -2.78
C ALA A 102 9.25 -24.74 -2.54
N ALA A 103 9.53 -24.15 -1.37
CA ALA A 103 10.89 -23.74 -1.00
C ALA A 103 11.87 -24.93 -0.92
N VAL A 104 11.43 -26.08 -0.40
CA VAL A 104 12.22 -27.32 -0.39
C VAL A 104 12.50 -27.81 -1.82
N ALA A 105 11.48 -27.82 -2.69
CA ALA A 105 11.63 -28.26 -4.08
C ALA A 105 12.61 -27.38 -4.87
N PHE A 106 12.51 -26.06 -4.69
CA PHE A 106 13.42 -25.09 -5.30
C PHE A 106 14.87 -25.30 -4.83
N LEU A 107 15.11 -25.29 -3.52
CA LEU A 107 16.45 -25.46 -2.94
C LEU A 107 17.03 -26.87 -3.18
N GLY A 108 16.17 -27.88 -3.33
CA GLY A 108 16.53 -29.25 -3.69
C GLY A 108 16.91 -29.43 -5.16
N GLY A 109 16.75 -28.39 -5.99
CA GLY A 109 17.04 -28.43 -7.42
C GLY A 109 16.03 -29.26 -8.23
N GLU A 110 14.82 -29.48 -7.70
CA GLU A 110 13.73 -30.14 -8.41
C GLU A 110 12.98 -29.16 -9.34
N GLU A 111 13.12 -27.85 -9.10
CA GLU A 111 12.73 -26.81 -10.05
C GLU A 111 13.93 -26.34 -10.88
N THR A 112 13.77 -26.34 -12.21
CA THR A 112 14.73 -25.68 -13.09
C THR A 112 14.39 -24.19 -13.11
N PRO A 113 15.34 -23.25 -12.87
CA PRO A 113 15.07 -21.84 -13.03
C PRO A 113 14.72 -21.60 -14.49
N THR A 114 13.43 -21.43 -14.79
CA THR A 114 13.01 -20.99 -16.10
C THR A 114 13.41 -19.54 -16.27
N ALA A 115 14.03 -19.22 -17.40
CA ALA A 115 14.47 -17.86 -17.78
C ALA A 115 13.29 -16.90 -18.07
N ALA A 116 12.23 -16.99 -17.29
CA ALA A 116 11.02 -16.20 -17.36
C ALA A 116 10.60 -15.73 -15.96
N ASP A 117 11.54 -15.21 -15.18
CA ASP A 117 11.26 -14.30 -14.05
C ASP A 117 11.55 -12.85 -14.48
N THR A 118 11.12 -12.52 -15.70
CA THR A 118 10.51 -11.20 -15.88
C THR A 118 9.16 -11.31 -15.18
N PRO A 119 8.68 -10.34 -14.37
CA PRO A 119 7.30 -10.39 -13.90
C PRO A 119 6.43 -10.66 -15.11
N VAL A 120 5.79 -11.81 -15.15
CA VAL A 120 4.90 -12.16 -16.24
C VAL A 120 3.81 -11.10 -16.17
N PRO A 121 3.61 -10.26 -17.20
CA PRO A 121 2.47 -9.36 -17.19
C PRO A 121 1.22 -10.24 -17.16
N GLY A 122 0.56 -10.30 -16.01
CA GLY A 122 -0.66 -11.07 -15.78
C GLY A 122 -0.51 -12.48 -15.20
N ALA A 123 0.59 -12.85 -14.53
CA ALA A 123 0.59 -14.02 -13.65
C ALA A 123 0.52 -13.59 -12.18
N ASP A 124 -0.66 -13.13 -11.80
CA ASP A 124 -1.33 -13.29 -10.50
C ASP A 124 -2.47 -12.28 -10.47
N GLY A 125 -3.70 -12.78 -10.32
CA GLY A 125 -4.87 -11.92 -10.30
C GLY A 125 -4.72 -10.80 -9.27
N GLY A 126 -5.09 -9.59 -9.65
CA GLY A 126 -5.23 -8.46 -8.73
C GLY A 126 -6.61 -7.86 -8.90
N THR A 127 -7.17 -7.27 -7.86
CA THR A 127 -8.51 -6.67 -7.93
C THR A 127 -8.39 -5.15 -7.89
N ILE A 128 -8.97 -4.48 -8.88
CA ILE A 128 -9.11 -3.02 -8.90
C ILE A 128 -10.45 -2.67 -8.25
N TYR A 129 -10.40 -1.95 -7.13
CA TYR A 129 -11.58 -1.32 -6.53
C TYR A 129 -11.71 0.11 -7.05
N PHE A 130 -12.83 0.42 -7.71
CA PHE A 130 -13.03 1.74 -8.30
C PHE A 130 -14.46 2.23 -8.12
N SER A 131 -14.62 3.55 -8.13
CA SER A 131 -15.93 4.19 -8.07
C SER A 131 -16.45 4.45 -9.48
N ALA A 132 -17.72 4.14 -9.73
CA ALA A 132 -18.38 4.47 -10.98
C ALA A 132 -19.85 4.79 -10.76
N GLN A 133 -20.39 5.62 -11.66
CA GLN A 133 -21.81 5.91 -11.67
C GLN A 133 -22.58 4.75 -12.31
N ASP A 134 -23.54 4.21 -11.58
CA ASP A 134 -24.54 3.30 -12.13
C ASP A 134 -25.54 4.07 -12.99
N ARG A 135 -25.61 3.77 -14.28
CA ARG A 135 -26.46 4.50 -15.24
C ARG A 135 -27.95 4.29 -15.01
N ALA A 136 -28.37 3.21 -14.34
CA ALA A 136 -29.79 2.91 -14.15
C ALA A 136 -30.37 3.65 -12.94
N SER A 137 -29.58 3.78 -11.89
CA SER A 137 -29.97 4.41 -10.61
C SER A 137 -29.42 5.82 -10.41
N ASP A 138 -28.47 6.25 -11.25
CA ASP A 138 -27.73 7.52 -11.14
C ASP A 138 -26.84 7.61 -9.88
N LYS A 139 -26.70 6.51 -9.14
CA LYS A 139 -25.92 6.42 -7.89
C LYS A 139 -24.45 6.14 -8.18
N GLN A 140 -23.58 6.66 -7.31
CA GLN A 140 -22.14 6.34 -7.33
C GLN A 140 -21.87 5.11 -6.46
N ASN A 141 -21.32 4.07 -7.05
CA ASN A 141 -21.05 2.80 -6.38
C ASN A 141 -19.57 2.44 -6.48
N ILE A 142 -19.14 1.50 -5.66
CA ILE A 142 -17.81 0.88 -5.74
C ILE A 142 -17.94 -0.50 -6.34
N TYR A 143 -17.11 -0.75 -7.35
CA TYR A 143 -17.01 -2.02 -8.05
C TYR A 143 -15.62 -2.62 -7.86
N ALA A 144 -15.54 -3.94 -7.95
CA ALA A 144 -14.31 -4.71 -8.05
C ALA A 144 -14.15 -5.23 -9.48
N PHE A 145 -12.94 -5.16 -10.02
CA PHE A 145 -12.60 -5.78 -11.28
C PHE A 145 -11.31 -6.58 -11.11
N ASP A 146 -11.42 -7.90 -11.28
CA ASP A 146 -10.25 -8.77 -11.26
C ASP A 146 -9.50 -8.63 -12.58
N ILE A 147 -8.19 -8.41 -12.50
CA ILE A 147 -7.31 -8.29 -13.66
C ILE A 147 -7.34 -9.62 -14.42
N GLY A 148 -7.74 -9.57 -15.69
CA GLY A 148 -7.99 -10.75 -16.53
C GLY A 148 -9.43 -11.28 -16.50
N GLY A 149 -10.28 -10.71 -15.64
CA GLY A 149 -11.72 -10.94 -15.61
C GLY A 149 -12.46 -10.27 -16.77
N GLU A 150 -13.72 -10.65 -16.95
CA GLU A 150 -14.58 -10.13 -18.02
C GLU A 150 -15.40 -8.91 -17.59
N ASP A 151 -15.97 -8.94 -16.38
CA ASP A 151 -16.92 -7.94 -15.89
C ASP A 151 -16.54 -7.44 -14.48
N ALA A 152 -16.86 -6.18 -14.20
CA ALA A 152 -16.76 -5.62 -12.85
C ALA A 152 -17.99 -6.01 -12.01
N THR A 153 -17.78 -6.32 -10.73
CA THR A 153 -18.82 -6.70 -9.78
C THR A 153 -19.11 -5.57 -8.79
N LEU A 154 -20.39 -5.36 -8.46
CA LEU A 154 -20.78 -4.36 -7.45
C LEU A 154 -20.36 -4.85 -6.06
N VAL A 155 -19.60 -4.02 -5.35
CA VAL A 155 -19.11 -4.30 -3.98
C VAL A 155 -19.86 -3.45 -2.97
N VAL A 156 -19.95 -2.14 -3.21
CA VAL A 156 -20.58 -1.21 -2.28
C VAL A 156 -21.52 -0.25 -3.02
N GLU A 157 -22.79 -0.21 -2.62
CA GLU A 157 -23.72 0.82 -3.09
C GLU A 157 -23.46 2.18 -2.42
N GLU A 158 -23.61 3.27 -3.16
CA GLU A 158 -23.55 4.65 -2.64
C GLU A 158 -22.22 4.95 -1.90
N GLY A 159 -21.11 4.67 -2.57
CA GLY A 159 -19.75 4.86 -2.06
C GLY A 159 -18.78 5.32 -3.16
N ILE A 160 -17.82 6.15 -2.77
CA ILE A 160 -16.75 6.64 -3.66
C ILE A 160 -15.40 6.67 -2.95
N GLN A 161 -14.31 6.83 -3.73
CA GLN A 161 -12.94 6.99 -3.22
C GLN A 161 -12.45 5.79 -2.38
N PRO A 162 -12.54 4.55 -2.90
CA PRO A 162 -12.12 3.36 -2.17
C PRO A 162 -10.62 3.38 -1.85
N ARG A 163 -10.28 2.91 -0.66
CA ARG A 163 -8.91 2.54 -0.24
C ARG A 163 -8.95 1.25 0.56
N MET A 164 -8.24 0.25 0.05
CA MET A 164 -8.07 -1.02 0.74
C MET A 164 -7.12 -0.85 1.91
N ARG A 165 -7.46 -1.42 3.06
CA ARG A 165 -6.53 -1.56 4.18
C ARG A 165 -5.41 -2.52 3.78
N PRO A 166 -4.15 -2.33 4.20
CA PRO A 166 -3.03 -3.16 3.75
C PRO A 166 -3.21 -4.68 3.92
N ASP A 167 -4.00 -5.11 4.91
CA ASP A 167 -4.34 -6.51 5.15
C ASP A 167 -5.39 -7.10 4.19
N GLY A 168 -5.96 -6.29 3.29
CA GLY A 168 -6.96 -6.71 2.32
C GLY A 168 -8.38 -6.92 2.88
N ALA A 169 -8.59 -6.77 4.18
CA ALA A 169 -9.85 -7.18 4.82
C ALA A 169 -10.93 -6.08 4.83
N LEU A 170 -10.51 -4.81 4.85
CA LEU A 170 -11.41 -3.68 5.06
C LEU A 170 -11.23 -2.58 3.99
N LEU A 171 -12.28 -2.32 3.24
CA LEU A 171 -12.31 -1.25 2.24
C LEU A 171 -12.86 0.04 2.85
N ALA A 172 -12.03 1.07 3.03
CA ALA A 172 -12.47 2.41 3.43
C ALA A 172 -12.95 3.21 2.23
N PHE A 173 -13.98 4.05 2.41
CA PHE A 173 -14.53 4.88 1.35
C PHE A 173 -15.34 6.07 1.91
N HIS A 174 -15.56 7.08 1.07
CA HIS A 174 -16.53 8.14 1.35
C HIS A 174 -17.93 7.68 0.93
N SER A 175 -18.84 7.61 1.90
CA SER A 175 -20.21 7.17 1.66
C SER A 175 -21.09 8.34 1.21
N THR A 176 -21.82 8.13 0.13
CA THR A 176 -22.84 9.06 -0.38
C THR A 176 -24.25 8.67 0.05
N ARG A 177 -24.37 7.57 0.81
CA ARG A 177 -25.64 7.05 1.31
C ARG A 177 -26.20 7.97 2.40
N GLY A 178 -27.44 8.44 2.24
CA GLY A 178 -28.00 9.52 3.06
C GLY A 178 -28.12 9.26 4.57
N ASP A 179 -28.22 8.00 5.01
CA ASP A 179 -28.23 7.59 6.43
C ASP A 179 -26.83 7.32 7.00
N MET A 180 -25.83 7.19 6.13
CA MET A 180 -24.47 6.81 6.47
C MET A 180 -23.41 7.67 5.80
N LEU A 181 -23.62 8.98 5.73
CA LEU A 181 -22.63 9.93 5.20
C LEU A 181 -21.33 9.94 6.04
N GLY A 182 -20.25 10.45 5.43
CA GLY A 182 -18.89 10.46 5.99
C GLY A 182 -18.08 9.25 5.55
N LEU A 183 -17.03 8.92 6.30
CA LEU A 183 -16.18 7.76 5.99
C LEU A 183 -16.77 6.48 6.55
N ASN A 184 -16.81 5.46 5.71
CA ASN A 184 -17.31 4.13 6.03
C ASN A 184 -16.28 3.09 5.62
N GLY A 185 -16.34 1.94 6.27
CA GLY A 185 -15.59 0.74 5.94
C GLY A 185 -16.55 -0.35 5.46
N TYR A 186 -16.07 -1.24 4.59
CA TYR A 186 -16.80 -2.42 4.16
C TYR A 186 -15.88 -3.63 4.30
N ASN A 187 -16.25 -4.55 5.18
CA ASN A 187 -15.52 -5.77 5.43
C ASN A 187 -15.86 -6.79 4.35
N LEU A 188 -14.85 -7.24 3.61
CA LEU A 188 -15.03 -8.13 2.46
C LEU A 188 -15.36 -9.57 2.86
N ASP A 189 -14.97 -10.00 4.06
CA ASP A 189 -15.22 -11.35 4.55
C ASP A 189 -16.61 -11.50 5.14
N THR A 190 -17.09 -10.46 5.84
CA THR A 190 -18.37 -10.49 6.57
C THR A 190 -19.52 -9.81 5.85
N ASP A 191 -19.27 -9.07 4.77
CA ASP A 191 -20.27 -8.24 4.08
C ASP A 191 -20.89 -7.18 5.02
N GLU A 192 -20.09 -6.71 5.98
CA GLU A 192 -20.52 -5.72 6.97
C GLU A 192 -19.97 -4.33 6.65
N ARG A 193 -20.86 -3.34 6.66
CA ARG A 193 -20.49 -1.93 6.59
C ARG A 193 -20.32 -1.37 8.01
N VAL A 194 -19.20 -0.72 8.24
CA VAL A 194 -18.87 -0.03 9.51
C VAL A 194 -18.69 1.46 9.28
N ARG A 195 -18.94 2.27 10.31
CA ARG A 195 -18.68 3.71 10.24
C ARG A 195 -17.26 3.99 10.71
N LEU A 196 -16.49 4.73 9.92
CA LEU A 196 -15.09 5.10 10.20
C LEU A 196 -14.95 6.56 10.62
N SER A 197 -15.91 7.42 10.25
CA SER A 197 -15.98 8.79 10.75
C SER A 197 -17.42 9.27 10.93
N THR A 198 -17.60 10.36 11.67
CA THR A 198 -18.93 10.85 12.05
C THR A 198 -19.38 12.09 11.27
N PHE A 199 -18.48 12.81 10.61
CA PHE A 199 -18.81 14.02 9.88
C PHE A 199 -19.02 13.76 8.40
N VAL A 200 -20.04 14.39 7.84
CA VAL A 200 -20.48 14.14 6.47
C VAL A 200 -19.51 14.69 5.43
N GLU A 201 -18.71 15.68 5.83
CA GLU A 201 -17.66 16.33 5.04
C GLU A 201 -16.40 15.47 4.86
N ASP A 202 -16.22 14.44 5.68
CA ASP A 202 -15.01 13.63 5.70
C ASP A 202 -14.89 12.80 4.41
N SER A 203 -13.77 12.94 3.71
CA SER A 203 -13.53 12.34 2.38
C SER A 203 -12.05 12.04 2.16
N TYR A 204 -11.73 11.33 1.07
CA TYR A 204 -10.37 10.93 0.72
C TYR A 204 -9.67 10.13 1.83
N PRO A 205 -10.28 9.04 2.33
CA PRO A 205 -9.62 8.20 3.32
C PRO A 205 -8.39 7.56 2.69
N THR A 206 -7.34 7.34 3.47
CA THR A 206 -6.22 6.45 3.15
C THR A 206 -5.63 5.88 4.44
N TRP A 207 -5.27 4.61 4.39
CA TRP A 207 -4.80 3.85 5.55
C TRP A 207 -3.31 4.09 5.79
N SER A 208 -2.91 4.13 7.05
CA SER A 208 -1.49 3.97 7.41
C SER A 208 -0.98 2.63 6.86
N PRO A 209 0.34 2.51 6.56
CA PRO A 209 0.91 1.23 6.14
C PRO A 209 0.73 0.10 7.14
N ALA A 210 0.62 0.43 8.43
CA ALA A 210 0.29 -0.53 9.49
C ALA A 210 -1.20 -0.91 9.55
N GLY A 211 -2.09 -0.16 8.88
CA GLY A 211 -3.52 -0.43 8.81
C GLY A 211 -4.32 -0.08 10.07
N ASP A 212 -3.71 0.59 11.04
CA ASP A 212 -4.29 0.96 12.33
C ASP A 212 -4.86 2.39 12.38
N GLU A 213 -4.52 3.21 11.38
CA GLU A 213 -4.92 4.61 11.31
C GLU A 213 -5.41 5.01 9.93
N LEU A 214 -6.22 6.06 9.90
CA LEU A 214 -6.65 6.73 8.67
C LEU A 214 -6.14 8.16 8.66
N ILE A 215 -5.70 8.63 7.50
CA ILE A 215 -5.68 10.06 7.20
C ILE A 215 -6.76 10.36 6.17
N PHE A 216 -7.38 11.53 6.30
CA PHE A 216 -8.45 11.97 5.42
C PHE A 216 -8.57 13.49 5.38
N ALA A 217 -9.29 13.99 4.39
CA ALA A 217 -9.57 15.41 4.24
C ALA A 217 -10.98 15.74 4.73
N SER A 218 -11.14 16.88 5.41
CA SER A 218 -12.45 17.36 5.83
C SER A 218 -12.51 18.88 5.89
N ASN A 219 -13.67 19.44 5.56
CA ASN A 219 -14.01 20.86 5.72
C ASN A 219 -15.18 21.06 6.69
N ARG A 220 -15.28 20.17 7.69
CA ARG A 220 -16.33 20.15 8.73
C ARG A 220 -16.33 21.36 9.65
N GLU A 221 -15.21 22.05 9.78
CA GLU A 221 -15.12 23.24 10.63
C GLU A 221 -15.94 24.42 10.07
N GLY A 222 -16.36 25.33 10.94
CA GLY A 222 -17.24 26.44 10.58
C GLY A 222 -16.68 27.41 9.53
N ASP A 223 -15.35 27.43 9.33
CA ASP A 223 -14.70 28.24 8.30
C ASP A 223 -14.63 27.56 6.91
N ARG A 224 -15.06 26.29 6.83
CA ARG A 224 -15.05 25.46 5.60
C ARG A 224 -13.67 25.33 4.96
N ALA A 225 -12.60 25.59 5.71
CA ALA A 225 -11.25 25.34 5.24
C ALA A 225 -10.95 23.84 5.30
N TRP A 226 -10.39 23.31 4.20
CA TRP A 226 -10.00 21.92 4.11
C TRP A 226 -8.79 21.62 4.98
N ARG A 227 -8.90 20.60 5.80
CA ARG A 227 -7.85 20.12 6.70
C ARG A 227 -7.64 18.64 6.52
N LEU A 228 -6.41 18.21 6.76
CA LEU A 228 -6.08 16.81 6.94
C LEU A 228 -6.26 16.42 8.40
N TYR A 229 -6.92 15.30 8.62
CA TYR A 229 -7.08 14.69 9.93
C TYR A 229 -6.45 13.32 9.92
N ARG A 230 -5.80 12.97 11.04
CA ARG A 230 -5.37 11.61 11.37
C ARG A 230 -6.34 11.06 12.40
N SER A 231 -6.77 9.82 12.23
CA SER A 231 -7.69 9.12 13.12
C SER A 231 -7.15 7.75 13.44
N THR A 232 -6.97 7.46 14.73
CA THR A 232 -6.78 6.09 15.21
C THR A 232 -8.15 5.44 15.38
N LEU A 233 -8.32 4.22 14.88
CA LEU A 233 -9.60 3.52 14.98
C LEU A 233 -9.77 2.89 16.36
N GLY A 234 -10.81 3.31 17.07
CA GLY A 234 -11.24 2.65 18.30
C GLY A 234 -12.04 1.37 18.01
N GLU A 235 -12.20 0.52 19.02
CA GLU A 235 -13.00 -0.72 18.91
C GLU A 235 -14.52 -0.47 18.80
N ALA A 236 -14.97 0.78 18.91
CA ALA A 236 -16.39 1.12 18.85
C ALA A 236 -16.92 1.05 17.40
N PRO A 237 -18.10 0.45 17.16
CA PRO A 237 -18.65 0.26 15.82
C PRO A 237 -19.14 1.54 15.14
N ASP A 238 -19.22 2.67 15.86
CA ASP A 238 -19.81 3.92 15.41
C ASP A 238 -18.81 5.09 15.29
N ALA A 239 -17.51 4.79 15.26
CA ALA A 239 -16.39 5.76 15.23
C ALA A 239 -16.33 6.72 16.43
N SER A 240 -17.21 6.59 17.43
CA SER A 240 -17.27 7.52 18.57
C SER A 240 -16.06 7.43 19.51
N ALA A 241 -15.32 6.31 19.45
CA ALA A 241 -14.10 6.09 20.22
C ALA A 241 -12.83 6.46 19.46
N ASN A 242 -12.94 6.99 18.23
CA ASN A 242 -11.78 7.38 17.45
C ASN A 242 -11.16 8.65 18.02
N GLU A 243 -9.83 8.68 18.11
CA GLU A 243 -9.08 9.88 18.45
C GLU A 243 -8.63 10.56 17.16
N GLU A 244 -9.10 11.80 16.94
CA GLU A 244 -8.81 12.55 15.73
C GLU A 244 -7.92 13.77 16.00
N GLN A 245 -6.88 13.95 15.19
CA GLN A 245 -5.95 15.06 15.24
C GLN A 245 -5.93 15.81 13.91
N VAL A 246 -6.00 17.14 13.95
CA VAL A 246 -5.73 18.00 12.76
C VAL A 246 -4.23 18.07 12.53
N LEU A 247 -3.79 17.74 11.32
CA LEU A 247 -2.37 17.83 10.93
C LEU A 247 -2.04 19.18 10.27
N THR A 248 -2.77 19.54 9.22
CA THR A 248 -2.50 20.76 8.42
C THR A 248 -3.71 21.12 7.56
N PHE A 249 -3.64 22.25 6.85
CA PHE A 249 -4.58 22.57 5.77
C PHE A 249 -4.19 21.81 4.51
N GLY A 250 -5.16 21.13 3.88
CA GLY A 250 -4.87 20.28 2.72
C GLY A 250 -6.00 19.32 2.38
N GLN A 251 -5.83 18.64 1.26
CA GLN A 251 -6.76 17.64 0.72
C GLN A 251 -5.99 16.48 0.07
N GLU A 252 -6.72 15.41 -0.26
CA GLU A 252 -6.24 14.30 -1.09
C GLU A 252 -4.92 13.69 -0.60
N PRO A 253 -4.82 13.29 0.68
CA PRO A 253 -3.57 12.80 1.24
C PRO A 253 -3.22 11.38 0.77
N ASP A 254 -1.94 11.02 0.83
CA ASP A 254 -1.45 9.64 0.79
C ASP A 254 -0.25 9.45 1.71
N TRP A 255 -0.10 8.25 2.26
CA TRP A 255 1.01 7.88 3.13
C TRP A 255 2.23 7.43 2.30
N SER A 256 3.43 7.72 2.78
CA SER A 256 4.61 6.99 2.33
C SER A 256 4.52 5.52 2.79
N PRO A 257 5.09 4.56 2.04
CA PRO A 257 5.01 3.14 2.38
C PRO A 257 5.65 2.77 3.72
N ASP A 258 6.65 3.53 4.16
CA ASP A 258 7.30 3.37 5.46
C ASP A 258 6.54 4.08 6.61
N GLY A 259 5.47 4.80 6.30
CA GLY A 259 4.63 5.54 7.25
C GLY A 259 5.29 6.77 7.84
N SER A 260 6.44 7.22 7.34
CA SER A 260 7.17 8.36 7.90
C SER A 260 6.71 9.72 7.36
N GLN A 261 6.06 9.74 6.19
CA GLN A 261 5.66 10.96 5.51
C GLN A 261 4.24 10.89 4.96
N ILE A 262 3.66 12.06 4.74
CA ILE A 262 2.37 12.25 4.09
C ILE A 262 2.55 13.22 2.92
N VAL A 263 2.13 12.81 1.73
CA VAL A 263 1.93 13.71 0.59
C VAL A 263 0.49 14.19 0.57
N TYR A 264 0.28 15.44 0.18
CA TYR A 264 -1.06 15.99 0.05
C TYR A 264 -1.12 17.16 -0.91
N ARG A 265 -2.32 17.50 -1.35
CA ARG A 265 -2.60 18.70 -2.14
C ARG A 265 -2.88 19.88 -1.20
N GLY A 266 -2.17 20.99 -1.39
CA GLY A 266 -2.25 22.14 -0.49
C GLY A 266 -1.78 23.46 -1.10
N CYS A 267 -1.81 24.51 -0.29
CA CYS A 267 -1.24 25.81 -0.59
C CYS A 267 -0.49 26.36 0.63
N ASP A 268 0.41 27.30 0.40
CA ASP A 268 1.04 28.07 1.46
C ASP A 268 0.05 28.99 2.20
N ASN A 269 0.50 29.62 3.28
CA ASN A 269 -0.34 30.46 4.14
C ASN A 269 -0.95 31.68 3.42
N SER A 270 -0.34 32.17 2.34
CA SER A 270 -0.92 33.26 1.53
C SER A 270 -1.88 32.75 0.46
N GLY A 271 -1.80 31.46 0.10
CA GLY A 271 -2.58 30.83 -0.96
C GLY A 271 -2.02 31.10 -2.37
N ASP A 272 -0.81 31.66 -2.45
CA ASP A 272 -0.17 32.05 -3.71
C ASP A 272 0.57 30.87 -4.35
N VAL A 273 1.16 29.99 -3.53
CA VAL A 273 1.88 28.80 -3.99
C VAL A 273 1.06 27.57 -3.64
N CYS A 274 0.58 26.86 -4.65
CA CYS A 274 -0.23 25.66 -4.50
C CYS A 274 0.34 24.52 -5.35
N GLY A 275 0.08 23.29 -4.92
CA GLY A 275 0.49 22.09 -5.60
C GLY A 275 0.53 20.92 -4.62
N LEU A 276 1.56 20.09 -4.72
CA LEU A 276 1.79 18.98 -3.81
C LEU A 276 2.79 19.36 -2.72
N TRP A 277 2.53 18.89 -1.52
CA TRP A 277 3.32 19.14 -0.33
C TRP A 277 3.60 17.82 0.38
N LEU A 278 4.75 17.77 1.04
CA LEU A 278 5.17 16.68 1.91
C LEU A 278 5.25 17.18 3.36
N MET A 279 4.86 16.35 4.30
CA MET A 279 5.10 16.58 5.73
C MET A 279 5.47 15.27 6.42
N ASP A 280 6.05 15.38 7.61
CA ASP A 280 6.21 14.24 8.51
C ASP A 280 4.83 13.70 8.92
N ALA A 281 4.74 12.38 9.08
CA ALA A 281 3.53 11.68 9.50
C ALA A 281 2.97 12.16 10.86
N GLU A 282 3.85 12.58 11.76
CA GLU A 282 3.49 13.17 13.06
C GLU A 282 3.04 14.64 12.94
N GLY A 283 3.03 15.17 11.72
CA GLY A 283 2.75 16.56 11.38
C GLY A 283 3.99 17.45 11.51
N GLY A 284 3.79 18.76 11.34
CA GLY A 284 4.85 19.76 11.43
C GLY A 284 5.00 20.58 10.16
N GLU A 285 6.19 21.15 9.97
CA GLU A 285 6.49 22.00 8.81
C GLU A 285 6.42 21.19 7.52
N SER A 286 5.72 21.74 6.53
CA SER A 286 5.52 21.09 5.24
C SER A 286 6.50 21.63 4.21
N GLN A 287 6.98 20.74 3.36
CA GLN A 287 7.88 21.05 2.26
C GLN A 287 7.11 21.01 0.94
N LEU A 288 7.30 22.04 0.10
CA LEU A 288 6.74 22.07 -1.24
C LEU A 288 7.41 21.00 -2.11
N LEU A 289 6.60 20.15 -2.74
CA LEU A 289 7.04 19.11 -3.67
C LEU A 289 6.83 19.54 -5.13
N THR A 290 5.67 20.12 -5.43
CA THR A 290 5.40 20.75 -6.73
C THR A 290 4.66 22.07 -6.57
N ASP A 291 4.86 22.99 -7.50
CA ASP A 291 4.35 24.37 -7.45
C ASP A 291 3.27 24.67 -8.51
N ASN A 292 2.62 23.64 -9.05
CA ASN A 292 1.52 23.79 -9.99
C ASN A 292 0.17 23.54 -9.32
N ARG A 293 -0.71 24.54 -9.38
CA ARG A 293 -2.05 24.51 -8.74
C ARG A 293 -2.98 23.41 -9.27
N GLY A 294 -2.75 22.96 -10.50
CA GLY A 294 -3.51 21.86 -11.12
C GLY A 294 -3.13 20.48 -10.60
N ASP A 295 -2.00 20.35 -9.90
CA ASP A 295 -1.54 19.06 -9.39
C ASP A 295 -2.48 18.55 -8.29
N ALA A 296 -2.90 17.30 -8.42
CA ALA A 296 -3.92 16.68 -7.59
C ALA A 296 -3.77 15.15 -7.54
N ARG A 297 -4.46 14.53 -6.57
CA ARG A 297 -4.53 13.07 -6.37
C ARG A 297 -3.15 12.39 -6.32
N PRO A 298 -2.23 12.87 -5.47
CA PRO A 298 -0.92 12.24 -5.33
C PRO A 298 -1.08 10.82 -4.79
N ARG A 299 -0.23 9.90 -5.27
CA ARG A 299 -0.11 8.52 -4.78
C ARG A 299 1.36 8.13 -4.68
N TRP A 300 1.75 7.60 -3.53
CA TRP A 300 3.11 7.10 -3.34
C TRP A 300 3.32 5.77 -4.07
N ALA A 301 4.51 5.61 -4.65
CA ALA A 301 4.98 4.32 -5.10
C ALA A 301 5.20 3.38 -3.90
N PRO A 302 4.88 2.08 -4.00
CA PRO A 302 5.07 1.12 -2.92
C PRO A 302 6.51 0.99 -2.40
N ASP A 303 7.50 1.25 -3.25
CA ASP A 303 8.93 1.23 -2.92
C ASP A 303 9.46 2.55 -2.33
N GLY A 304 8.62 3.57 -2.31
CA GLY A 304 8.99 4.88 -1.81
C GLY A 304 9.73 5.80 -2.77
N SER A 305 10.00 5.38 -4.01
CA SER A 305 10.96 6.09 -4.86
C SER A 305 10.36 7.26 -5.64
N PHE A 306 9.03 7.32 -5.78
CA PHE A 306 8.34 8.40 -6.48
C PHE A 306 6.89 8.58 -6.03
N ILE A 307 6.29 9.66 -6.50
CA ILE A 307 4.88 9.96 -6.37
C ILE A 307 4.29 10.17 -7.76
N ILE A 308 3.16 9.52 -8.05
CA ILE A 308 2.35 9.83 -9.23
C ILE A 308 1.18 10.72 -8.87
N PHE A 309 0.77 11.55 -9.80
CA PHE A 309 -0.33 12.48 -9.63
C PHE A 309 -0.95 12.82 -10.98
N MET A 310 -2.08 13.52 -10.95
CA MET A 310 -2.71 14.07 -12.16
C MET A 310 -2.64 15.60 -12.16
N SER A 311 -2.58 16.22 -13.33
CA SER A 311 -2.61 17.68 -13.48
C SER A 311 -3.40 18.08 -14.71
N ASP A 312 -4.17 19.16 -14.61
CA ASP A 312 -4.90 19.78 -15.74
C ASP A 312 -4.24 21.04 -16.31
N GLN A 313 -3.23 21.58 -15.61
CA GLN A 313 -2.61 22.88 -15.91
C GLN A 313 -1.19 22.77 -16.43
N ARG A 314 -0.57 21.59 -16.38
CA ARG A 314 0.79 21.38 -16.91
C ARG A 314 0.82 21.36 -18.43
N ASP A 315 -0.18 20.74 -19.05
CA ASP A 315 -0.29 20.58 -20.51
C ASP A 315 -1.69 20.96 -21.05
N ASP A 316 -2.49 21.71 -20.28
CA ASP A 316 -3.87 22.10 -20.62
C ASP A 316 -4.80 20.91 -20.96
N ASN A 317 -4.48 19.73 -20.41
CA ASN A 317 -5.24 18.49 -20.48
C ASN A 317 -5.04 17.72 -19.17
N TRP A 318 -6.01 16.88 -18.78
CA TRP A 318 -5.81 15.96 -17.66
C TRP A 318 -4.83 14.86 -18.06
N GLU A 319 -3.67 14.86 -17.43
CA GLU A 319 -2.61 13.89 -17.68
C GLU A 319 -2.00 13.41 -16.36
N LEU A 320 -1.33 12.26 -16.44
CA LEU A 320 -0.58 11.70 -15.32
C LEU A 320 0.88 12.13 -15.38
N TYR A 321 1.43 12.36 -14.20
CA TYR A 321 2.80 12.78 -13.99
C TYR A 321 3.41 11.99 -12.84
N ARG A 322 4.74 11.96 -12.82
CA ARG A 322 5.59 11.38 -11.78
C ARG A 322 6.56 12.45 -11.30
N VAL A 323 6.79 12.52 -9.99
CA VAL A 323 7.90 13.25 -9.39
C VAL A 323 8.69 12.30 -8.50
N ASP A 324 10.01 12.31 -8.67
CA ASP A 324 10.90 11.38 -7.97
C ASP A 324 11.17 11.91 -6.55
N ILE A 325 11.27 11.00 -5.58
CA ILE A 325 11.61 11.35 -4.21
C ILE A 325 13.11 11.18 -4.03
N ALA A 326 13.80 12.30 -3.78
CA ALA A 326 15.24 12.36 -3.53
C ALA A 326 15.53 13.18 -2.28
N GLU A 327 16.76 13.07 -1.73
CA GLU A 327 17.18 13.84 -0.54
C GLU A 327 17.00 15.36 -0.71
N SER A 328 17.01 15.86 -1.94
CA SER A 328 16.71 17.26 -2.27
C SER A 328 15.54 17.32 -3.24
N ILE A 329 14.35 17.56 -2.68
CA ILE A 329 13.09 17.61 -3.43
C ILE A 329 12.98 18.86 -4.31
N SER A 330 13.70 19.95 -3.99
CA SER A 330 13.50 21.29 -4.59
C SER A 330 13.71 21.39 -6.11
N ASP A 331 14.33 20.39 -6.74
CA ASP A 331 14.58 20.33 -8.18
C ASP A 331 14.18 18.96 -8.80
N SER A 332 13.33 18.19 -8.11
CA SER A 332 12.97 16.85 -8.59
C SER A 332 12.19 16.96 -9.91
N PRO A 333 12.69 16.38 -11.01
CA PRO A 333 12.08 16.57 -12.32
C PRO A 333 10.71 15.91 -12.37
N VAL A 334 9.70 16.67 -12.77
CA VAL A 334 8.37 16.13 -13.08
C VAL A 334 8.39 15.50 -14.47
N THR A 335 8.06 14.22 -14.56
CA THR A 335 7.98 13.46 -15.82
C THR A 335 6.52 13.19 -16.16
N ARG A 336 6.10 13.48 -17.38
CA ARG A 336 4.75 13.15 -17.88
C ARG A 336 4.69 11.66 -18.25
N LEU A 337 3.63 10.98 -17.82
CA LEU A 337 3.44 9.54 -18.02
C LEU A 337 2.43 9.22 -19.13
N THR A 338 1.45 10.08 -19.35
CA THR A 338 0.42 9.92 -20.39
C THR A 338 0.44 11.11 -21.33
N ASP A 339 0.17 10.88 -22.62
CA ASP A 339 0.08 11.93 -23.63
C ASP A 339 -0.95 11.56 -24.70
N ASP A 340 -2.18 12.05 -24.53
CA ASP A 340 -3.27 11.82 -25.47
C ASP A 340 -4.31 12.94 -25.40
N PRO A 341 -5.11 13.20 -26.45
CA PRO A 341 -6.17 14.20 -26.39
C PRO A 341 -7.30 13.90 -25.40
N ALA A 342 -7.42 12.67 -24.92
CA ALA A 342 -8.34 12.28 -23.86
C ALA A 342 -7.84 12.73 -22.48
N ASN A 343 -8.78 12.86 -21.54
CA ASN A 343 -8.48 13.10 -20.13
C ASN A 343 -8.06 11.80 -19.47
N ASP A 344 -6.89 11.80 -18.85
CA ASP A 344 -6.37 10.71 -18.02
C ASP A 344 -6.22 11.18 -16.56
N GLY A 345 -6.72 10.39 -15.60
CA GLY A 345 -6.74 10.81 -14.21
C GLY A 345 -7.03 9.71 -13.19
N LEU A 346 -7.12 10.12 -11.93
CA LEU A 346 -7.35 9.25 -10.77
C LEU A 346 -6.39 8.06 -10.70
N PRO A 347 -5.07 8.31 -10.69
CA PRO A 347 -4.10 7.24 -10.75
C PRO A 347 -4.12 6.35 -9.51
N ALA A 348 -3.76 5.07 -9.71
CA ALA A 348 -3.44 4.11 -8.67
C ALA A 348 -2.25 3.26 -9.12
N ILE A 349 -1.36 2.92 -8.20
CA ILE A 349 -0.22 2.03 -8.45
C ILE A 349 -0.59 0.64 -7.95
N SER A 350 -0.21 -0.39 -8.68
CA SER A 350 -0.33 -1.78 -8.21
C SER A 350 0.53 -2.01 -6.97
N PRO A 351 0.15 -2.95 -6.07
CA PRO A 351 0.92 -3.22 -4.85
C PRO A 351 2.39 -3.61 -5.09
N ASP A 352 2.67 -4.27 -6.21
CA ASP A 352 4.02 -4.64 -6.65
C ASP A 352 4.81 -3.48 -7.31
N GLY A 353 4.19 -2.31 -7.48
CA GLY A 353 4.80 -1.13 -8.09
C GLY A 353 4.97 -1.20 -9.61
N THR A 354 4.59 -2.31 -10.27
CA THR A 354 4.92 -2.54 -11.69
C THR A 354 3.92 -1.92 -12.67
N GLN A 355 2.72 -1.54 -12.21
CA GLN A 355 1.63 -1.05 -13.04
C GLN A 355 0.97 0.20 -12.47
N VAL A 356 0.42 1.02 -13.37
CA VAL A 356 -0.44 2.15 -13.04
C VAL A 356 -1.80 1.95 -13.70
N ALA A 357 -2.85 1.96 -12.88
CA ALA A 357 -4.24 2.04 -13.34
C ALA A 357 -4.72 3.49 -13.29
N PHE A 358 -5.53 3.89 -14.26
CA PHE A 358 -6.09 5.24 -14.35
C PHE A 358 -7.41 5.25 -15.11
N VAL A 359 -8.20 6.28 -14.90
CA VAL A 359 -9.44 6.53 -15.63
C VAL A 359 -9.13 7.36 -16.86
N SER A 360 -9.68 6.94 -18.00
CA SER A 360 -9.51 7.63 -19.28
C SER A 360 -10.85 7.75 -20.00
N ASN A 361 -11.09 8.86 -20.70
CA ASN A 361 -12.25 9.03 -21.57
C ASN A 361 -11.96 8.73 -23.06
N ARG A 362 -10.89 7.98 -23.36
CA ARG A 362 -10.57 7.50 -24.72
C ARG A 362 -11.62 6.56 -25.30
N GLY A 363 -12.31 5.80 -24.45
CA GLY A 363 -13.47 5.01 -24.86
C GLY A 363 -14.71 5.90 -24.88
N ASP A 364 -15.57 5.77 -25.89
CA ASP A 364 -16.85 6.49 -25.95
C ASP A 364 -17.74 6.14 -24.73
N GLY A 365 -17.58 6.84 -23.60
CA GLY A 365 -18.55 6.87 -22.49
C GLY A 365 -18.02 6.59 -21.10
#